data_AF-A0A928GXM3-F1
#
_entry.id   AF-A0A928GXM3-F1
#
_cell.length_a   1.000
_cell.length_b   1.000
_cell.length_c   1.000
_cell.angle_alpha   90.00
_cell.angle_beta   90.00
_cell.angle_gamma   90.00
#
_symmetry.space_group_name_H-M   'P 1'
#
loop_
_entity.id
_entity.type
_entity.pdbx_description
1 polymer ?
#
loop_
_entity_poly.entity_id
_entity_poly.type
_entity_poly.pdbx_seq_one_letter_code
_entity_poly.pdbx_strand_id
1 'polypeptide(L)'
;MKKLFHIGEYFQEKYSQPLQRIGIDLALGCPHRSNGGFGDGCIFCTEDGARARHLTRVGLNLVEQVACGIEYVKKRYGENVGLIAYFQSFTSTNAPVSRLRELYSLVLSQADFKVVIVSTRPDALPDEVLDYLEELNEKYELFVELGIQSACDRTLQEINRGHDFAAVKNACARLKKRNLKVAGHFILGLPGEDFNDWMYTADQAAALQLDAVKIHQLMVLKNTVLAQRCNQNSNYVKPLNEYDYAAALKSFLQRLPENTLLMRLMGDAPESELISPRWWMKKGQFLSFFKEYFYSDNTQNGNFVLTHTADGTPTLYHPRYRQHFHSLAGAGSEAEKKFAEPSALPERLQKSASEKRPLRLLDIGFGLGGNSFAALAHSEKVSGCALEITALEFDLRTLQAALNLYNPNSKEFNILQELINNGFCRCGNSEIKLLLDDARNTIRKLPEKSFDLLWLDAFSSDVNPELWSQHFFAECFRVMRNDGALLTYSSAPTVRGGLFKAGFTVGETPSFGRKRSGSIAFINMPQEGFVPLSEKEKHIIFDSTAGVPYSDCSLNAAPEKILSQHKKLVERLRRRGVPKWYREKTVKN
;
A
#
# COMPACT_ATOMS: atom_id res chain seq x y z
N MET A 1 -14.86 -18.66 0.27
CA MET A 1 -16.17 -18.04 0.56
C MET A 1 -16.46 -16.94 -0.44
N LYS A 2 -17.75 -16.69 -0.73
CA LYS A 2 -18.27 -15.68 -1.68
C LYS A 2 -18.95 -14.52 -0.97
N LYS A 3 -19.34 -14.69 0.29
CA LYS A 3 -19.89 -13.63 1.14
C LYS A 3 -19.06 -13.46 2.40
N LEU A 4 -18.87 -12.21 2.82
CA LEU A 4 -18.29 -11.89 4.12
C LEU A 4 -19.40 -12.04 5.16
N PHE A 5 -19.23 -12.96 6.11
CA PHE A 5 -20.16 -13.12 7.25
C PHE A 5 -19.43 -12.80 8.55
N HIS A 6 -19.74 -11.65 9.12
CA HIS A 6 -19.07 -11.18 10.32
C HIS A 6 -19.65 -11.79 11.57
N ILE A 7 -18.81 -12.08 12.56
CA ILE A 7 -19.28 -12.65 13.84
C ILE A 7 -20.28 -11.72 14.56
N GLY A 8 -20.23 -10.41 14.32
CA GLY A 8 -21.23 -9.47 14.84
C GLY A 8 -22.61 -9.66 14.22
N GLU A 9 -22.69 -10.02 12.94
CA GLU A 9 -23.95 -10.33 12.24
C GLU A 9 -24.53 -11.64 12.81
N TYR A 10 -23.70 -12.66 12.98
CA TYR A 10 -24.08 -13.91 13.65
C TYR A 10 -24.67 -13.68 15.04
N PHE A 11 -24.05 -12.84 15.86
CA PHE A 11 -24.57 -12.53 17.18
C PHE A 11 -25.85 -11.70 17.14
N GLN A 12 -25.97 -10.76 16.21
CA GLN A 12 -27.19 -9.98 16.01
C GLN A 12 -28.37 -10.89 15.63
N GLU A 13 -28.16 -11.87 14.76
CA GLU A 13 -29.19 -12.84 14.35
C GLU A 13 -29.60 -13.75 15.50
N LYS A 14 -28.63 -14.22 16.29
CA LYS A 14 -28.87 -15.20 17.36
C LYS A 14 -29.44 -14.60 18.66
N TYR A 15 -28.92 -13.44 19.06
CA TYR A 15 -29.24 -12.81 20.35
C TYR A 15 -30.15 -11.59 20.22
N SER A 16 -30.54 -11.21 18.99
CA SER A 16 -31.33 -10.01 18.70
C SER A 16 -30.72 -8.69 19.21
N GLN A 17 -29.43 -8.69 19.52
CA GLN A 17 -28.68 -7.53 20.00
C GLN A 17 -27.19 -7.66 19.65
N PRO A 18 -26.46 -6.54 19.48
CA PRO A 18 -25.03 -6.59 19.25
C PRO A 18 -24.30 -7.01 20.53
N LEU A 19 -23.27 -7.84 20.38
CA LEU A 19 -22.41 -8.26 21.48
C LEU A 19 -21.02 -7.59 21.38
N GLN A 20 -20.51 -7.11 22.51
CA GLN A 20 -19.22 -6.42 22.59
C GLN A 20 -18.24 -7.16 23.50
N ARG A 21 -16.97 -7.21 23.06
CA ARG A 21 -15.91 -7.95 23.76
C ARG A 21 -15.31 -7.13 24.88
N ILE A 22 -15.26 -7.73 26.06
CA ILE A 22 -14.48 -7.27 27.20
C ILE A 22 -13.24 -8.16 27.27
N GLY A 23 -12.09 -7.58 26.90
CA GLY A 23 -10.80 -8.26 26.97
C GLY A 23 -10.32 -8.38 28.41
N ILE A 24 -9.98 -9.60 28.85
CA ILE A 24 -9.53 -9.91 30.20
C ILE A 24 -8.11 -10.43 30.16
N ASP A 25 -7.26 -9.93 31.05
CA ASP A 25 -5.93 -10.47 31.31
C ASP A 25 -5.89 -11.22 32.65
N LEU A 26 -5.67 -12.53 32.55
CA LEU A 26 -5.53 -13.43 33.70
C LEU A 26 -4.12 -13.44 34.30
N ALA A 27 -3.17 -12.71 33.70
CA ALA A 27 -1.77 -12.64 34.11
C ALA A 27 -1.07 -14.03 34.18
N LEU A 28 -1.46 -14.96 33.29
CA LEU A 28 -0.91 -16.32 33.23
C LEU A 28 0.36 -16.44 32.37
N GLY A 29 0.71 -15.38 31.64
CA GLY A 29 1.86 -15.38 30.74
C GLY A 29 1.76 -16.41 29.60
N CYS A 30 2.89 -16.65 28.95
CA CYS A 30 3.02 -17.63 27.86
C CYS A 30 4.04 -18.69 28.27
N PRO A 31 3.74 -20.00 28.13
CA PRO A 31 4.68 -21.06 28.50
C PRO A 31 5.95 -21.08 27.61
N HIS A 32 5.89 -20.47 26.43
CA HIS A 32 7.03 -20.33 25.51
C HIS A 32 7.85 -19.05 25.74
N ARG A 33 7.59 -18.31 26.83
CA ARG A 33 8.46 -17.20 27.25
C ARG A 33 9.21 -17.63 28.49
N SER A 34 10.52 -17.39 28.51
CA SER A 34 11.28 -17.41 29.76
C SER A 34 10.71 -16.34 30.73
N ASN A 35 10.75 -16.63 32.03
CA ASN A 35 10.39 -15.70 33.13
C ASN A 35 9.01 -15.02 33.04
N GLY A 36 7.93 -15.79 32.82
CA GLY A 36 6.57 -15.33 33.10
C GLY A 36 6.07 -14.15 32.24
N GLY A 37 6.71 -13.87 31.11
CA GLY A 37 6.33 -12.77 30.21
C GLY A 37 7.52 -11.97 29.65
N PHE A 38 8.69 -12.03 30.30
CA PHE A 38 9.90 -11.30 29.93
C PHE A 38 10.97 -12.25 29.36
N GLY A 39 10.80 -12.67 28.10
CA GLY A 39 11.67 -13.67 27.50
C GLY A 39 11.39 -13.97 26.01
N ASP A 40 12.18 -14.89 25.45
CA ASP A 40 12.26 -15.24 24.01
C ASP A 40 11.00 -15.96 23.47
N GLY A 41 9.87 -15.24 23.44
CA GLY A 41 8.65 -15.70 22.80
C GLY A 41 8.63 -15.44 21.29
N CYS A 42 7.41 -15.43 20.72
CA CYS A 42 7.22 -15.08 19.32
C CYS A 42 7.83 -13.71 19.00
N ILE A 43 8.59 -13.63 17.91
CA ILE A 43 9.42 -12.44 17.62
C ILE A 43 8.62 -11.15 17.41
N PHE A 44 7.35 -11.26 17.03
CA PHE A 44 6.46 -10.14 16.72
C PHE A 44 5.61 -9.68 17.91
N CYS A 45 5.61 -10.40 19.03
CA CYS A 45 4.77 -10.07 20.18
C CYS A 45 5.42 -8.99 21.06
N THR A 46 4.59 -8.07 21.56
CA THR A 46 4.97 -7.09 22.59
C THR A 46 5.11 -7.73 23.96
N GLU A 47 5.80 -7.07 24.89
CA GLU A 47 6.00 -7.56 26.26
C GLU A 47 4.67 -7.89 26.96
N ASP A 48 3.65 -7.07 26.72
CA ASP A 48 2.32 -7.21 27.32
C ASP A 48 1.41 -8.26 26.66
N GLY A 49 1.85 -8.94 25.59
CA GLY A 49 1.04 -9.96 24.93
C GLY A 49 -0.21 -9.42 24.21
N ALA A 50 -0.18 -8.15 23.77
CA ALA A 50 -1.28 -7.46 23.09
C ALA A 50 -2.54 -7.29 23.97
N ARG A 51 -2.33 -6.83 25.21
CA ARG A 51 -3.39 -6.51 26.18
C ARG A 51 -4.44 -5.58 25.59
N ALA A 52 -5.67 -5.71 26.09
CA ALA A 52 -6.77 -4.86 25.65
C ALA A 52 -6.59 -3.40 26.09
N ARG A 53 -6.97 -2.44 25.23
CA ARG A 53 -6.75 -0.99 25.44
C ARG A 53 -7.38 -0.39 26.71
N HIS A 54 -8.44 -1.00 27.25
CA HIS A 54 -9.08 -0.53 28.48
C HIS A 54 -8.32 -0.98 29.74
N LEU A 55 -7.34 -1.88 29.60
CA LEU A 55 -6.46 -2.37 30.66
C LEU A 55 -5.16 -1.56 30.78
N THR A 56 -5.14 -0.33 30.26
CA THR A 56 -3.97 0.57 30.32
C THR A 56 -3.66 1.08 31.73
N ARG A 57 -4.61 0.96 32.67
CA ARG A 57 -4.37 1.21 34.10
C ARG A 57 -3.59 0.05 34.72
N VAL A 58 -2.43 0.34 35.29
CA VAL A 58 -1.57 -0.66 35.93
C VAL A 58 -2.23 -1.17 37.21
N GLY A 59 -2.26 -2.50 37.39
CA GLY A 59 -2.61 -3.14 38.66
C GLY A 59 -4.09 -3.48 38.89
N LEU A 60 -4.94 -3.43 37.86
CA LEU A 60 -6.35 -3.79 38.00
C LEU A 60 -6.54 -5.28 38.32
N ASN A 61 -7.31 -5.58 39.37
CA ASN A 61 -7.77 -6.94 39.65
C ASN A 61 -8.88 -7.35 38.66
N LEU A 62 -9.20 -8.65 38.58
CA LEU A 62 -10.14 -9.17 37.56
C LEU A 62 -11.54 -8.55 37.62
N VAL A 63 -12.04 -8.22 38.81
CA VAL A 63 -13.35 -7.57 38.98
C VAL A 63 -13.31 -6.15 38.41
N GLU A 64 -12.24 -5.40 38.71
CA GLU A 64 -12.03 -4.06 38.19
C GLU A 64 -11.84 -4.05 36.67
N GLN A 65 -11.16 -5.06 36.11
CA GLN A 65 -11.02 -5.23 34.65
C GLN A 65 -12.39 -5.37 33.98
N VAL A 66 -13.28 -6.21 34.54
CA VAL A 66 -14.65 -6.37 34.02
C VAL A 66 -15.42 -5.06 34.13
N ALA A 67 -15.40 -4.42 35.29
CA ALA A 67 -16.13 -3.15 35.51
C ALA A 67 -15.67 -2.05 34.52
N CYS A 68 -14.36 -1.86 34.38
CA CYS A 68 -13.78 -0.90 33.43
C CYS A 68 -14.13 -1.25 31.98
N GLY A 69 -14.13 -2.55 31.64
CA GLY A 69 -14.52 -3.04 30.33
C GLY A 69 -15.99 -2.75 29.99
N ILE A 70 -16.90 -3.00 30.92
CA ILE A 70 -18.33 -2.69 30.79
C ILE A 70 -18.52 -1.19 30.58
N GLU A 71 -17.91 -0.35 31.42
CA GLU A 71 -18.00 1.11 31.31
C GLU A 71 -17.50 1.59 29.94
N TYR A 72 -16.35 1.09 29.49
CA TYR A 72 -15.78 1.44 28.19
C TYR A 72 -16.70 1.08 27.03
N VAL A 73 -17.27 -0.14 27.06
CA VAL A 73 -18.18 -0.64 26.03
C VAL A 73 -19.46 0.19 26.01
N LYS A 74 -20.10 0.41 27.15
CA LYS A 74 -21.36 1.16 27.25
C LYS A 74 -21.19 2.61 26.80
N LYS A 75 -20.11 3.27 27.23
CA LYS A 75 -19.79 4.63 26.80
C LYS A 75 -19.60 4.76 25.29
N ARG A 76 -19.08 3.72 24.64
CA ARG A 76 -18.76 3.74 23.21
C ARG A 76 -19.92 3.28 22.32
N TYR A 77 -20.71 2.32 22.78
CA TYR A 77 -21.71 1.62 21.97
C TYR A 77 -23.15 1.73 22.49
N GLY A 78 -23.36 2.38 23.64
CA GLY A 78 -24.66 2.55 24.29
C GLY A 78 -24.98 1.43 25.30
N GLU A 79 -26.11 1.59 25.99
CA GLU A 79 -26.55 0.67 27.06
C GLU A 79 -27.11 -0.66 26.54
N ASN A 80 -27.64 -0.69 25.31
CA ASN A 80 -28.29 -1.87 24.73
C ASN A 80 -27.29 -2.76 23.97
N VAL A 81 -26.29 -3.27 24.68
CA VAL A 81 -25.29 -4.19 24.13
C VAL A 81 -25.08 -5.36 25.09
N GLY A 82 -25.06 -6.58 24.56
CA GLY A 82 -24.68 -7.75 25.35
C GLY A 82 -23.16 -7.91 25.43
N LEU A 83 -22.70 -8.75 26.36
CA LEU A 83 -21.29 -8.83 26.73
C LEU A 83 -20.67 -10.17 26.33
N ILE A 84 -19.42 -10.10 25.88
CA ILE A 84 -18.56 -11.26 25.59
C ILE A 84 -17.35 -11.19 26.51
N ALA A 85 -17.12 -12.24 27.30
CA ALA A 85 -15.87 -12.38 28.05
C ALA A 85 -14.78 -12.89 27.10
N TYR A 86 -13.72 -12.11 26.91
CA TYR A 86 -12.63 -12.46 25.99
C TYR A 86 -11.29 -12.58 26.73
N PHE A 87 -10.93 -13.82 27.06
CA PHE A 87 -9.62 -14.14 27.61
C PHE A 87 -8.59 -14.13 26.47
N GLN A 88 -7.93 -12.99 26.28
CA GLN A 88 -7.12 -12.72 25.08
C GLN A 88 -5.62 -12.79 25.33
N SER A 89 -5.16 -12.30 26.49
CA SER A 89 -3.74 -12.07 26.73
C SER A 89 -2.97 -13.38 26.88
N PHE A 90 -1.85 -13.49 26.16
CA PHE A 90 -0.96 -14.65 26.18
C PHE A 90 -1.67 -16.01 25.97
N THR A 91 -1.46 -16.97 26.88
CA THR A 91 -2.04 -18.31 26.85
C THR A 91 -3.01 -18.43 28.01
N SER A 92 -4.31 -18.22 27.76
CA SER A 92 -5.32 -18.11 28.83
C SER A 92 -5.64 -19.45 29.52
N THR A 93 -5.03 -20.54 29.07
CA THR A 93 -5.09 -21.88 29.68
C THR A 93 -3.78 -22.30 30.34
N ASN A 94 -2.81 -21.37 30.50
CA ASN A 94 -1.50 -21.66 31.11
C ASN A 94 -1.54 -21.68 32.65
N ALA A 95 -2.37 -22.55 33.22
CA ALA A 95 -2.43 -22.83 34.66
C ALA A 95 -3.11 -24.20 34.89
N PRO A 96 -2.93 -24.83 36.07
CA PRO A 96 -3.71 -26.00 36.45
C PRO A 96 -5.21 -25.74 36.35
N VAL A 97 -6.00 -26.75 35.94
CA VAL A 97 -7.44 -26.58 35.70
C VAL A 97 -8.21 -26.02 36.90
N SER A 98 -7.81 -26.37 38.13
CA SER A 98 -8.42 -25.85 39.36
C SER A 98 -8.30 -24.33 39.48
N ARG A 99 -7.12 -23.78 39.12
CA ARG A 99 -6.88 -22.34 39.09
C ARG A 99 -7.62 -21.65 37.96
N LEU A 100 -7.67 -22.27 36.77
CA LEU A 100 -8.46 -21.75 35.66
C LEU A 100 -9.94 -21.64 36.04
N ARG A 101 -10.49 -22.68 36.67
CA ARG A 101 -11.87 -22.71 37.14
C ARG A 101 -12.18 -21.58 38.11
N GLU A 102 -11.30 -21.32 39.08
CA GLU A 102 -11.43 -20.20 40.01
C GLU A 102 -11.44 -18.84 39.28
N LEU A 103 -10.45 -18.60 38.41
CA LEU A 103 -10.28 -17.34 37.70
C LEU A 103 -11.43 -17.05 36.73
N TYR A 104 -11.86 -18.05 35.98
CA TYR A 104 -12.93 -17.91 34.99
C TYR A 104 -14.26 -17.72 35.71
N SER A 105 -14.54 -18.49 36.76
CA SER A 105 -15.77 -18.33 37.54
C SER A 105 -15.86 -16.95 38.17
N LEU A 106 -14.75 -16.41 38.70
CA LEU A 106 -14.71 -15.07 39.25
C LEU A 106 -15.06 -14.01 38.21
N VAL A 107 -14.53 -14.11 36.98
CA VAL A 107 -14.81 -13.15 35.90
C VAL A 107 -16.25 -13.29 35.41
N LEU A 108 -16.68 -14.52 35.14
CA LEU A 108 -17.98 -14.82 34.54
C LEU A 108 -19.15 -14.54 35.50
N SER A 109 -18.91 -14.48 36.82
CA SER A 109 -19.93 -14.08 37.79
C SER A 109 -20.16 -12.56 37.89
N GLN A 110 -19.30 -11.73 37.27
CA GLN A 110 -19.40 -10.27 37.39
C GLN A 110 -20.46 -9.65 36.47
N ALA A 111 -20.89 -10.35 35.43
CA ALA A 111 -21.88 -9.86 34.47
C ALA A 111 -22.57 -11.00 33.71
N ASP A 112 -23.67 -10.68 33.04
CA ASP A 112 -24.40 -11.61 32.17
C ASP A 112 -23.71 -11.74 30.79
N PHE A 113 -22.61 -12.49 30.77
CA PHE A 113 -21.91 -12.83 29.54
C PHE A 113 -22.66 -13.89 28.74
N LYS A 114 -22.92 -13.63 27.45
CA LYS A 114 -23.59 -14.60 26.56
C LYS A 114 -22.62 -15.52 25.83
N VAL A 115 -21.43 -14.99 25.56
CA VAL A 115 -20.38 -15.65 24.77
C VAL A 115 -19.08 -15.56 25.57
N VAL A 116 -18.31 -16.64 25.52
CA VAL A 116 -16.96 -16.70 26.07
C VAL A 116 -15.99 -17.01 24.94
N ILE A 117 -14.88 -16.29 24.86
CA ILE A 117 -13.81 -16.56 23.91
C ILE A 117 -12.52 -16.78 24.70
N VAL A 118 -11.91 -17.95 24.52
CA VAL A 118 -10.66 -18.34 25.18
C VAL A 118 -9.55 -18.41 24.14
N SER A 119 -8.60 -17.47 24.20
CA SER A 119 -7.42 -17.49 23.33
C SER A 119 -6.30 -18.30 23.96
N THR A 120 -5.78 -19.26 23.21
CA THR A 120 -4.72 -20.13 23.71
C THR A 120 -3.79 -20.65 22.62
N ARG A 121 -2.70 -21.29 23.05
CA ARG A 121 -1.81 -22.03 22.17
C ARG A 121 -2.36 -23.45 21.94
N PRO A 122 -2.18 -24.02 20.74
CA PRO A 122 -2.59 -25.40 20.44
C PRO A 122 -1.98 -26.47 21.35
N ASP A 123 -0.78 -26.23 21.88
CA ASP A 123 -0.03 -27.13 22.74
C ASP A 123 -0.32 -26.95 24.25
N ALA A 124 -1.23 -26.03 24.61
CA ALA A 124 -1.60 -25.72 26.00
C ALA A 124 -3.03 -26.17 26.36
N LEU A 125 -3.43 -27.35 25.88
CA LEU A 125 -4.77 -27.92 26.04
C LEU A 125 -4.69 -29.38 26.56
N PRO A 126 -4.29 -29.62 27.82
CA PRO A 126 -4.40 -30.94 28.43
C PRO A 126 -5.87 -31.37 28.54
N ASP A 127 -6.15 -32.67 28.68
CA ASP A 127 -7.53 -33.19 28.67
C ASP A 127 -8.39 -32.57 29.78
N GLU A 128 -7.84 -32.38 30.98
CA GLU A 128 -8.56 -31.73 32.09
C GLU A 128 -9.05 -30.30 31.75
N VAL A 129 -8.30 -29.56 30.94
CA VAL A 129 -8.70 -28.23 30.48
C VAL A 129 -9.78 -28.35 29.41
N LEU A 130 -9.67 -29.30 28.50
CA LEU A 130 -10.68 -29.53 27.48
C LEU A 130 -12.02 -29.93 28.10
N ASP A 131 -12.00 -30.79 29.12
CA ASP A 131 -13.19 -31.23 29.84
C ASP A 131 -13.83 -30.04 30.57
N TYR A 132 -13.03 -29.15 31.17
CA TYR A 132 -13.56 -27.90 31.75
C TYR A 132 -14.15 -26.95 30.71
N LEU A 133 -13.53 -26.81 29.53
CA LEU A 133 -14.08 -26.00 28.45
C LEU A 133 -15.41 -26.58 27.92
N GLU A 134 -15.54 -27.91 27.85
CA GLU A 134 -16.78 -28.59 27.51
C GLU A 134 -17.89 -28.27 28.53
N GLU A 135 -17.59 -28.35 29.84
CA GLU A 135 -18.53 -27.92 30.89
C GLU A 135 -18.96 -26.45 30.74
N LEU A 136 -18.03 -25.55 30.38
CA LEU A 136 -18.35 -24.14 30.14
C LEU A 136 -19.26 -23.94 28.93
N ASN A 137 -19.10 -24.77 27.88
CA ASN A 137 -19.88 -24.70 26.65
C ASN A 137 -21.34 -25.10 26.85
N GLU A 138 -21.67 -25.81 27.93
CA GLU A 138 -23.06 -26.09 28.31
C GLU A 138 -23.80 -24.82 28.78
N LYS A 139 -23.06 -23.83 29.29
CA LYS A 139 -23.62 -22.59 29.88
C LYS A 139 -23.47 -21.38 28.97
N TYR A 140 -22.38 -21.32 28.21
CA TYR A 140 -22.03 -20.19 27.37
C TYR A 140 -21.80 -20.67 25.94
N GLU A 141 -22.06 -19.80 24.97
CA GLU A 141 -21.51 -20.03 23.65
C GLU A 141 -19.99 -19.81 23.68
N LEU A 142 -19.23 -20.90 23.62
CA LEU A 142 -17.79 -20.87 23.80
C LEU A 142 -17.04 -21.02 22.47
N PHE A 143 -16.13 -20.08 22.21
CA PHE A 143 -15.13 -20.18 21.14
C PHE A 143 -13.73 -20.36 21.73
N VAL A 144 -12.98 -21.33 21.23
CA VAL A 144 -11.56 -21.49 21.53
C VAL A 144 -10.75 -20.93 20.35
N GLU A 145 -10.06 -19.81 20.57
CA GLU A 145 -9.21 -19.15 19.57
C GLU A 145 -7.78 -19.72 19.65
N LEU A 146 -7.39 -20.47 18.63
CA LEU A 146 -6.06 -21.05 18.49
C LEU A 146 -5.13 -20.07 17.76
N GLY A 147 -3.98 -19.78 18.38
CA GLY A 147 -2.90 -19.02 17.76
C GLY A 147 -2.15 -19.82 16.68
N ILE A 148 -2.71 -19.94 15.48
CA ILE A 148 -2.13 -20.73 14.37
C ILE A 148 -1.00 -19.95 13.69
N GLN A 149 -1.30 -18.71 13.29
CA GLN A 149 -0.48 -17.77 12.55
C GLN A 149 -0.13 -18.21 11.12
N SER A 150 0.43 -19.40 10.95
CA SER A 150 0.79 -20.01 9.66
C SER A 150 0.64 -21.53 9.72
N ALA A 151 0.42 -22.17 8.56
CA ALA A 151 0.52 -23.62 8.43
C ALA A 151 1.91 -24.09 7.99
N CYS A 152 2.81 -23.17 7.65
CA CYS A 152 4.18 -23.49 7.22
C CYS A 152 5.10 -23.62 8.44
N ASP A 153 5.54 -24.84 8.75
CA ASP A 153 6.42 -25.09 9.91
C ASP A 153 7.74 -24.30 9.85
N ARG A 154 8.29 -24.07 8.65
CA ARG A 154 9.44 -23.19 8.45
C ARG A 154 9.20 -21.77 8.97
N THR A 155 8.00 -21.24 8.74
CA THR A 155 7.60 -19.90 9.21
C THR A 155 7.42 -19.93 10.72
N LEU A 156 6.76 -20.97 11.26
CA LEU A 156 6.53 -21.12 12.69
C LEU A 156 7.86 -21.18 13.48
N GLN A 157 8.88 -21.85 12.92
CA GLN A 157 10.23 -21.85 13.44
C GLN A 157 10.88 -20.45 13.35
N GLU A 158 10.83 -19.81 12.19
CA GLU A 158 11.42 -18.48 11.95
C GLU A 158 10.91 -17.41 12.92
N ILE A 159 9.60 -17.45 13.22
CA ILE A 159 8.95 -16.52 14.13
C ILE A 159 9.03 -16.93 15.61
N ASN A 160 9.72 -18.03 15.92
CA ASN A 160 9.84 -18.60 17.25
C ASN A 160 8.47 -18.87 17.91
N ARG A 161 7.57 -19.53 17.18
CA ARG A 161 6.19 -19.79 17.65
C ARG A 161 6.16 -20.74 18.84
N GLY A 162 7.03 -21.75 18.83
CA GLY A 162 7.15 -22.77 19.88
C GLY A 162 6.22 -23.99 19.73
N HIS A 163 5.51 -24.13 18.60
CA HIS A 163 4.78 -25.34 18.22
C HIS A 163 4.76 -25.45 16.69
N ASP A 164 4.45 -26.63 16.16
CA ASP A 164 4.28 -26.90 14.73
C ASP A 164 2.79 -26.90 14.33
N PHE A 165 2.51 -27.11 13.05
CA PHE A 165 1.15 -27.23 12.53
C PHE A 165 0.48 -28.58 12.89
N ALA A 166 1.25 -29.61 13.25
CA ALA A 166 0.70 -30.87 13.73
C ALA A 166 -0.01 -30.70 15.08
N ALA A 167 0.55 -29.90 15.99
CA ALA A 167 -0.09 -29.51 17.24
C ALA A 167 -1.43 -28.78 17.01
N VAL A 168 -1.50 -27.91 15.99
CA VAL A 168 -2.75 -27.23 15.59
C VAL A 168 -3.81 -28.24 15.15
N LYS A 169 -3.46 -29.19 14.28
CA LYS A 169 -4.38 -30.25 13.83
C LYS A 169 -4.89 -31.09 15.00
N ASN A 170 -4.01 -31.47 15.91
CA ASN A 170 -4.37 -32.25 17.11
C ASN A 170 -5.34 -31.48 18.02
N ALA A 171 -5.02 -30.22 18.33
CA ALA A 171 -5.87 -29.37 19.16
C ALA A 171 -7.26 -29.16 18.55
N CYS A 172 -7.32 -28.81 17.26
CA CYS A 172 -8.58 -28.62 16.54
C CYS A 172 -9.43 -29.89 16.56
N ALA A 173 -8.84 -31.07 16.29
CA ALA A 173 -9.56 -32.33 16.32
C ALA A 173 -10.12 -32.66 17.71
N ARG A 174 -9.33 -32.43 18.78
CA ARG A 174 -9.75 -32.69 20.18
C ARG A 174 -10.86 -31.74 20.65
N LEU A 175 -10.81 -30.47 20.23
CA LEU A 175 -11.86 -29.48 20.50
C LEU A 175 -13.17 -29.84 19.77
N LYS A 176 -13.07 -30.17 18.49
CA LYS A 176 -14.24 -30.55 17.68
C LYS A 176 -14.92 -31.82 18.14
N LYS A 177 -14.14 -32.81 18.62
CA LYS A 177 -14.69 -34.03 19.22
C LYS A 177 -15.60 -33.74 20.43
N ARG A 178 -15.40 -32.61 21.10
CA ARG A 178 -16.19 -32.11 22.25
C ARG A 178 -17.22 -31.04 21.85
N ASN A 179 -17.54 -30.91 20.55
CA ASN A 179 -18.47 -29.91 20.02
C ASN A 179 -18.15 -28.46 20.42
N LEU A 180 -16.87 -28.15 20.64
CA LEU A 180 -16.40 -26.79 20.90
C LEU A 180 -16.16 -26.05 19.60
N LYS A 181 -16.60 -24.78 19.52
CA LYS A 181 -16.32 -23.93 18.36
C LYS A 181 -14.86 -23.51 18.35
N VAL A 182 -14.21 -23.67 17.21
CA VAL A 182 -12.78 -23.38 17.04
C VAL A 182 -12.59 -22.18 16.14
N ALA A 183 -11.87 -21.18 16.65
CA ALA A 183 -11.44 -20.03 15.88
C ALA A 183 -9.94 -20.11 15.56
N GLY A 184 -9.52 -19.77 14.35
CA GLY A 184 -8.11 -19.68 13.97
C GLY A 184 -7.62 -18.24 13.87
N HIS A 185 -6.52 -17.92 14.55
CA HIS A 185 -5.83 -16.63 14.40
C HIS A 185 -4.68 -16.77 13.38
N PHE A 186 -4.66 -15.91 12.37
CA PHE A 186 -3.68 -15.89 11.27
C PHE A 186 -3.02 -14.52 11.10
N ILE A 187 -1.78 -14.52 10.61
CA ILE A 187 -1.01 -13.30 10.26
C ILE A 187 -0.52 -13.42 8.82
N LEU A 188 -0.85 -12.45 7.97
CA LEU A 188 -0.34 -12.41 6.60
C LEU A 188 0.90 -11.52 6.49
N GLY A 189 1.90 -12.02 5.75
CA GLY A 189 3.17 -11.33 5.53
C GLY A 189 4.24 -11.63 6.59
N LEU A 190 4.22 -12.83 7.19
CA LEU A 190 5.28 -13.27 8.11
C LEU A 190 6.64 -13.39 7.39
N PRO A 191 7.78 -13.30 8.11
CA PRO A 191 9.11 -13.43 7.51
C PRO A 191 9.26 -14.74 6.73
N GLY A 192 9.77 -14.64 5.51
CA GLY A 192 10.01 -15.79 4.63
C GLY A 192 8.78 -16.31 3.87
N GLU A 193 7.58 -15.75 4.10
CA GLU A 193 6.38 -16.15 3.37
C GLU A 193 6.11 -15.32 2.12
N ASP A 194 5.59 -15.99 1.10
CA ASP A 194 5.03 -15.37 -0.10
C ASP A 194 3.53 -15.69 -0.28
N PHE A 195 2.96 -15.30 -1.43
CA PHE A 195 1.56 -15.54 -1.74
C PHE A 195 1.18 -17.03 -1.72
N ASN A 196 2.06 -17.92 -2.17
CA ASN A 196 1.81 -19.35 -2.18
C ASN A 196 1.76 -19.92 -0.77
N ASP A 197 2.61 -19.45 0.14
CA ASP A 197 2.56 -19.83 1.56
C ASP A 197 1.23 -19.43 2.21
N TRP A 198 0.73 -18.23 1.90
CA TRP A 198 -0.56 -17.77 2.44
C TRP A 198 -1.72 -18.61 1.91
N MET A 199 -1.69 -18.98 0.62
CA MET A 199 -2.73 -19.84 0.03
C MET A 199 -2.65 -21.27 0.58
N TYR A 200 -1.45 -21.82 0.77
CA TYR A 200 -1.26 -23.09 1.45
C TYR A 200 -1.86 -23.04 2.86
N THR A 201 -1.58 -21.99 3.62
CA THR A 201 -2.17 -21.79 4.96
C THR A 201 -3.69 -21.67 4.90
N ALA A 202 -4.24 -20.98 3.90
CA ALA A 202 -5.69 -20.86 3.71
C ALA A 202 -6.34 -22.22 3.41
N ASP A 203 -5.70 -23.05 2.56
CA ASP A 203 -6.18 -24.39 2.23
C ASP A 203 -6.14 -25.31 3.47
N GLN A 204 -5.08 -25.23 4.27
CA GLN A 204 -4.99 -25.95 5.53
C GLN A 204 -6.05 -25.48 6.54
N ALA A 205 -6.31 -24.17 6.64
CA ALA A 205 -7.36 -23.61 7.47
C ALA A 205 -8.76 -24.09 7.04
N ALA A 206 -9.02 -24.18 5.73
CA ALA A 206 -10.25 -24.74 5.19
C ALA A 206 -10.40 -26.23 5.53
N ALA A 207 -9.31 -27.01 5.43
CA ALA A 207 -9.31 -28.43 5.80
C ALA A 207 -9.57 -28.68 7.29
N LEU A 208 -9.15 -27.76 8.17
CA LEU A 208 -9.49 -27.80 9.60
C LEU A 208 -10.99 -27.53 9.86
N GLN A 209 -11.72 -26.98 8.88
CA GLN A 209 -13.13 -26.59 8.97
C GLN A 209 -13.42 -25.65 10.16
N LEU A 210 -12.56 -24.66 10.39
CA LEU A 210 -12.71 -23.74 11.53
C LEU A 210 -14.08 -23.04 11.53
N ASP A 211 -14.68 -22.84 12.69
CA ASP A 211 -15.95 -22.12 12.85
C ASP A 211 -15.78 -20.61 12.62
N ALA A 212 -14.60 -20.09 12.96
CA ALA A 212 -14.30 -18.68 12.82
C ALA A 212 -12.82 -18.42 12.49
N VAL A 213 -12.53 -17.25 11.91
CA VAL A 213 -11.16 -16.79 11.65
C VAL A 213 -10.94 -15.35 12.11
N LYS A 214 -9.74 -15.10 12.59
CA LYS A 214 -9.22 -13.78 12.97
C LYS A 214 -7.95 -13.55 12.18
N ILE A 215 -7.99 -12.67 11.19
CA ILE A 215 -6.86 -12.44 10.29
C ILE A 215 -6.38 -10.99 10.45
N HIS A 216 -5.06 -10.80 10.44
CA HIS A 216 -4.47 -9.48 10.31
C HIS A 216 -3.16 -9.49 9.51
N GLN A 217 -2.76 -8.31 9.04
CA GLN A 217 -1.44 -8.05 8.48
C GLN A 217 -0.35 -8.12 9.55
N LEU A 218 0.85 -8.57 9.18
CA LEU A 218 2.03 -8.44 10.04
C LEU A 218 2.26 -6.96 10.38
N MET A 219 2.48 -6.68 11.65
CA MET A 219 2.89 -5.36 12.15
C MET A 219 4.23 -5.50 12.86
N VAL A 220 5.21 -4.68 12.47
CA VAL A 220 6.46 -4.50 13.18
C VAL A 220 6.22 -3.45 14.25
N LEU A 221 6.23 -3.87 15.52
CA LEU A 221 6.01 -2.99 16.67
C LEU A 221 7.34 -2.69 17.37
N LYS A 222 7.45 -1.51 17.99
CA LYS A 222 8.61 -1.14 18.82
C LYS A 222 8.82 -2.16 19.93
N ASN A 223 10.07 -2.28 20.38
CA ASN A 223 10.47 -3.16 21.49
C ASN A 223 10.14 -4.65 21.26
N THR A 224 10.07 -5.08 19.98
CA THR A 224 9.94 -6.49 19.61
C THR A 224 11.24 -7.01 19.02
N VAL A 225 11.48 -8.32 19.11
CA VAL A 225 12.63 -8.98 18.45
C VAL A 225 12.56 -8.78 16.94
N LEU A 226 11.35 -8.79 16.36
CA LEU A 226 11.13 -8.51 14.94
C LEU A 226 11.65 -7.11 14.56
N ALA A 227 11.37 -6.09 15.37
CA ALA A 227 11.90 -4.75 15.12
C ALA A 227 13.43 -4.70 15.21
N GLN A 228 14.04 -5.43 16.14
CA GLN A 228 15.49 -5.55 16.24
C GLN A 228 16.09 -6.21 14.99
N ARG A 229 15.50 -7.33 14.52
CA ARG A 229 15.92 -8.01 13.29
C ARG A 229 15.79 -7.11 12.06
N CYS A 230 14.68 -6.37 11.92
CA CYS A 230 14.49 -5.39 10.85
C CYS A 230 15.51 -4.24 10.90
N ASN A 231 15.92 -3.81 12.09
CA ASN A 231 16.95 -2.77 12.24
C ASN A 231 18.34 -3.28 11.82
N GLN A 232 18.64 -4.56 12.07
CA GLN A 232 19.89 -5.19 11.65
C GLN A 232 19.92 -5.50 10.15
N ASN A 233 18.79 -5.91 9.59
CA ASN A 233 18.62 -6.18 8.16
C ASN A 233 17.30 -5.58 7.66
N SER A 234 17.39 -4.47 6.91
CA SER A 234 16.20 -3.77 6.38
C SER A 234 15.36 -4.61 5.40
N ASN A 235 15.91 -5.71 4.88
CA ASN A 235 15.22 -6.62 3.97
C ASN A 235 14.70 -7.88 4.67
N TYR A 236 14.77 -7.96 6.00
CA TYR A 236 14.36 -9.14 6.76
C TYR A 236 12.87 -9.50 6.56
N VAL A 237 11.99 -8.49 6.56
CA VAL A 237 10.59 -8.66 6.16
C VAL A 237 10.09 -7.37 5.51
N LYS A 238 9.16 -7.52 4.56
CA LYS A 238 8.45 -6.40 3.93
C LYS A 238 6.96 -6.48 4.28
N PRO A 239 6.50 -5.82 5.36
CA PRO A 239 5.09 -5.84 5.73
C PRO A 239 4.21 -5.29 4.61
N LEU A 240 3.03 -5.89 4.43
CA LEU A 240 2.10 -5.56 3.35
C LEU A 240 1.50 -4.16 3.53
N ASN A 241 1.44 -3.37 2.47
CA ASN A 241 0.59 -2.17 2.47
C ASN A 241 -0.90 -2.59 2.46
N GLU A 242 -1.79 -1.64 2.71
CA GLU A 242 -3.24 -1.88 2.83
C GLU A 242 -3.84 -2.55 1.58
N TYR A 243 -3.34 -2.25 0.39
CA TYR A 243 -3.87 -2.80 -0.86
C TYR A 243 -3.34 -4.21 -1.15
N ASP A 244 -2.04 -4.43 -0.94
CA ASP A 244 -1.44 -5.76 -1.07
C ASP A 244 -2.04 -6.73 -0.03
N TYR A 245 -2.30 -6.22 1.18
CA TYR A 245 -3.00 -6.96 2.22
C TYR A 245 -4.46 -7.24 1.84
N ALA A 246 -5.19 -6.28 1.28
CA ALA A 246 -6.56 -6.51 0.80
C ALA A 246 -6.61 -7.60 -0.29
N ALA A 247 -5.67 -7.59 -1.23
CA ALA A 247 -5.56 -8.64 -2.25
C ALA A 247 -5.30 -10.01 -1.63
N ALA A 248 -4.29 -10.11 -0.76
CA ALA A 248 -3.96 -11.35 -0.06
C ALA A 248 -5.12 -11.86 0.80
N LEU A 249 -5.79 -10.97 1.53
CA LEU A 249 -6.92 -11.29 2.38
C LEU A 249 -8.12 -11.78 1.56
N LYS A 250 -8.45 -11.15 0.43
CA LYS A 250 -9.52 -11.60 -0.48
C LYS A 250 -9.24 -13.03 -0.95
N SER A 251 -8.04 -13.30 -1.45
CA SER A 251 -7.65 -14.64 -1.91
C SER A 251 -7.67 -15.68 -0.78
N PHE A 252 -7.22 -15.31 0.43
CA PHE A 252 -7.25 -16.20 1.59
C PHE A 252 -8.69 -16.58 1.96
N LEU A 253 -9.57 -15.58 2.10
CA LEU A 253 -10.99 -15.79 2.44
C LEU A 253 -11.72 -16.60 1.36
N GLN A 254 -11.37 -16.43 0.08
CA GLN A 254 -11.97 -17.19 -1.02
C GLN A 254 -11.73 -18.71 -0.90
N ARG A 255 -10.66 -19.16 -0.23
CA ARG A 255 -10.40 -20.58 0.05
C ARG A 255 -11.23 -21.15 1.21
N LEU A 256 -11.73 -20.30 2.11
CA LEU A 256 -12.45 -20.75 3.31
C LEU A 256 -13.90 -21.19 2.99
N PRO A 257 -14.49 -22.11 3.78
CA PRO A 257 -15.91 -22.45 3.68
C PRO A 257 -16.84 -21.25 3.86
N GLU A 258 -18.01 -21.25 3.22
CA GLU A 258 -18.99 -20.12 3.25
C GLU A 258 -19.51 -19.79 4.65
N ASN A 259 -19.58 -20.78 5.53
CA ASN A 259 -20.10 -20.64 6.90
C ASN A 259 -19.03 -20.18 7.91
N THR A 260 -17.80 -19.89 7.47
CA THR A 260 -16.71 -19.46 8.37
C THR A 260 -16.95 -18.03 8.87
N LEU A 261 -17.04 -17.83 10.19
CA LEU A 261 -17.29 -16.52 10.78
C LEU A 261 -16.05 -15.62 10.79
N LEU A 262 -16.21 -14.35 10.41
CA LEU A 262 -15.12 -13.38 10.39
C LEU A 262 -15.06 -12.59 11.70
N MET A 263 -14.11 -12.93 12.58
CA MET A 263 -13.90 -12.27 13.87
C MET A 263 -13.16 -10.94 13.74
N ARG A 264 -12.23 -10.86 12.77
CA ARG A 264 -11.38 -9.70 12.49
C ARG A 264 -10.75 -9.86 11.10
N LEU A 265 -10.63 -8.74 10.39
CA LEU A 265 -10.02 -8.67 9.07
C LEU A 265 -8.76 -7.79 9.01
N MET A 266 -8.41 -7.09 10.10
CA MET A 266 -7.17 -6.31 10.17
C MET A 266 -6.74 -6.11 11.62
N GLY A 267 -5.43 -5.94 11.80
CA GLY A 267 -4.80 -5.56 13.06
C GLY A 267 -4.77 -4.04 13.17
N ASP A 268 -4.69 -3.56 14.41
CA ASP A 268 -4.51 -2.15 14.71
C ASP A 268 -3.65 -2.03 15.96
N ALA A 269 -2.70 -1.10 15.96
CA ALA A 269 -1.75 -0.85 17.03
C ALA A 269 -1.60 0.66 17.25
N PRO A 270 -1.30 1.11 18.48
CA PRO A 270 -1.05 2.53 18.73
C PRO A 270 0.01 3.10 17.77
N GLU A 271 -0.25 4.29 17.23
CA GLU A 271 0.65 4.93 16.27
C GLU A 271 2.06 5.17 16.84
N SER A 272 2.14 5.37 18.16
CA SER A 272 3.38 5.50 18.92
C SER A 272 4.21 4.22 18.94
N GLU A 273 3.59 3.05 18.77
CA GLU A 273 4.23 1.73 18.87
C GLU A 273 4.48 1.09 17.49
N LEU A 274 3.70 1.42 16.47
CA LEU A 274 3.81 0.84 15.14
C LEU A 274 5.03 1.36 14.37
N ILE A 275 5.92 0.50 13.90
CA ILE A 275 7.03 0.87 13.00
C ILE A 275 6.58 0.75 11.54
N SER A 276 6.00 -0.38 11.16
CA SER A 276 5.56 -0.69 9.79
C SER A 276 4.50 -1.81 9.81
N PRO A 277 3.55 -1.90 8.87
CA PRO A 277 3.30 -0.97 7.77
C PRO A 277 2.59 0.29 8.26
N ARG A 278 2.94 1.44 7.68
CA ARG A 278 2.26 2.72 7.92
C ARG A 278 1.22 2.95 6.82
N TRP A 279 0.03 2.42 7.04
CA TRP A 279 -1.13 2.64 6.18
C TRP A 279 -1.63 4.07 6.31
N TRP A 280 -2.12 4.64 5.22
CA TRP A 280 -2.82 5.92 5.26
C TRP A 280 -4.30 5.71 5.63
N MET A 281 -4.87 4.55 5.28
CA MET A 281 -6.23 4.18 5.65
C MET A 281 -6.34 3.92 7.15
N LYS A 282 -7.26 4.63 7.82
CA LYS A 282 -7.70 4.24 9.16
C LYS A 282 -8.52 2.95 9.09
N LYS A 283 -8.66 2.26 10.23
CA LYS A 283 -9.40 0.99 10.34
C LYS A 283 -10.78 1.01 9.64
N GLY A 284 -11.60 2.02 9.89
CA GLY A 284 -12.93 2.12 9.26
C GLY A 284 -12.85 2.26 7.73
N GLN A 285 -11.90 3.05 7.24
CA GLN A 285 -11.68 3.26 5.80
C GLN A 285 -11.23 1.97 5.12
N PHE A 286 -10.28 1.25 5.72
CA PHE A 286 -9.83 -0.04 5.19
C PHE A 286 -10.97 -1.07 5.14
N LEU A 287 -11.79 -1.16 6.20
CA LEU A 287 -12.90 -2.13 6.22
C LEU A 287 -13.96 -1.82 5.15
N SER A 288 -14.30 -0.54 4.95
CA SER A 288 -15.21 -0.14 3.86
C SER A 288 -14.61 -0.46 2.48
N PHE A 289 -13.35 -0.06 2.25
CA PHE A 289 -12.62 -0.35 1.02
C PHE A 289 -12.55 -1.86 0.75
N PHE A 290 -12.18 -2.66 1.76
CA PHE A 290 -12.07 -4.11 1.61
C PHE A 290 -13.41 -4.76 1.30
N LYS A 291 -14.51 -4.29 1.91
CA LYS A 291 -15.86 -4.79 1.60
C LYS A 291 -16.20 -4.59 0.13
N GLU A 292 -16.00 -3.39 -0.40
CA GLU A 292 -16.21 -3.08 -1.82
C GLU A 292 -15.28 -3.91 -2.72
N TYR A 293 -13.99 -3.97 -2.37
CA TYR A 293 -12.99 -4.74 -3.09
C TYR A 293 -13.31 -6.25 -3.14
N PHE A 294 -13.80 -6.81 -2.03
CA PHE A 294 -14.14 -8.23 -1.93
C PHE A 294 -15.28 -8.60 -2.89
N TYR A 295 -16.34 -7.79 -2.95
CA TYR A 295 -17.52 -8.04 -3.78
C TYR A 295 -17.40 -7.56 -5.23
N SER A 296 -16.37 -6.79 -5.56
CA SER A 296 -16.12 -6.45 -6.96
C SER A 296 -15.82 -7.72 -7.78
N ASP A 297 -16.54 -7.89 -8.90
CA ASP A 297 -16.37 -8.95 -9.91
C ASP A 297 -15.02 -8.84 -10.67
N ASN A 298 -14.18 -7.87 -10.26
CA ASN A 298 -12.81 -7.71 -10.71
C ASN A 298 -11.93 -8.85 -10.19
N THR A 299 -12.12 -10.04 -10.79
CA THR A 299 -10.98 -10.83 -11.19
C THR A 299 -10.20 -9.97 -12.20
N GLN A 300 -9.14 -9.35 -11.70
CA GLN A 300 -8.17 -8.51 -12.43
C GLN A 300 -8.65 -7.12 -12.89
N ASN A 301 -8.55 -6.13 -12.01
CA ASN A 301 -8.24 -4.74 -12.42
C ASN A 301 -7.45 -4.08 -11.28
N GLY A 302 -6.14 -3.98 -11.48
CA GLY A 302 -5.15 -3.70 -10.43
C GLY A 302 -5.42 -2.45 -9.59
N ASN A 303 -5.94 -2.62 -8.38
CA ASN A 303 -5.76 -1.79 -7.19
C ASN A 303 -5.93 -0.24 -7.30
N PHE A 304 -6.47 0.32 -8.38
CA PHE A 304 -6.64 1.78 -8.54
C PHE A 304 -8.00 2.26 -8.01
N VAL A 305 -8.02 3.41 -7.32
CA VAL A 305 -9.26 3.99 -6.75
C VAL A 305 -9.73 5.17 -7.59
N LEU A 306 -10.98 5.16 -8.06
CA LEU A 306 -11.57 6.28 -8.80
C LEU A 306 -11.65 7.54 -7.93
N THR A 307 -11.27 8.68 -8.50
CA THR A 307 -11.32 9.99 -7.86
C THR A 307 -11.85 11.03 -8.85
N HIS A 308 -12.72 11.94 -8.39
CA HIS A 308 -13.22 13.06 -9.20
C HIS A 308 -12.32 14.29 -9.07
N THR A 309 -11.96 14.92 -10.20
CA THR A 309 -11.25 16.21 -10.22
C THR A 309 -12.24 17.39 -10.23
N ALA A 310 -11.73 18.61 -10.00
CA ALA A 310 -12.52 19.83 -10.01
C ALA A 310 -13.08 20.21 -11.39
N ASP A 311 -12.43 19.80 -12.49
CA ASP A 311 -12.93 20.02 -13.86
C ASP A 311 -13.90 18.92 -14.35
N GLY A 312 -14.26 17.97 -13.47
CA GLY A 312 -15.20 16.90 -13.76
C GLY A 312 -14.60 15.70 -14.49
N THR A 313 -13.32 15.75 -14.90
CA THR A 313 -12.65 14.60 -15.50
C THR A 313 -12.30 13.53 -14.45
N PRO A 314 -12.53 12.23 -14.70
CA PRO A 314 -12.14 11.21 -13.74
C PRO A 314 -10.61 11.05 -13.71
N THR A 315 -10.07 10.75 -12.53
CA THR A 315 -8.69 10.29 -12.36
C THR A 315 -8.65 9.08 -11.45
N LEU A 316 -7.51 8.41 -11.38
CA LEU A 316 -7.30 7.27 -10.49
C LEU A 316 -6.27 7.62 -9.41
N TYR A 317 -6.36 6.96 -8.27
CA TYR A 317 -5.32 6.95 -7.25
C TYR A 317 -4.48 5.69 -7.37
N HIS A 318 -3.17 5.86 -7.50
CA HIS A 318 -2.20 4.78 -7.55
C HIS A 318 -1.74 4.41 -6.12
N PRO A 319 -2.08 3.20 -5.63
CA PRO A 319 -1.84 2.79 -4.25
C PRO A 319 -0.36 2.70 -3.88
N ARG A 320 0.46 2.11 -4.77
CA ARG A 320 1.91 1.97 -4.61
C ARG A 320 2.61 3.32 -4.47
N TYR A 321 2.34 4.26 -5.38
CA TYR A 321 2.97 5.58 -5.39
C TYR A 321 2.30 6.60 -4.46
N ARG A 322 1.12 6.25 -3.92
CA ARG A 322 0.33 7.10 -3.03
C ARG A 322 -0.07 8.43 -3.66
N GLN A 323 -0.34 8.42 -4.96
CA GLN A 323 -0.58 9.62 -5.75
C GLN A 323 -1.71 9.41 -6.75
N HIS A 324 -2.38 10.50 -7.11
CA HIS A 324 -3.28 10.49 -8.25
C HIS A 324 -2.47 10.51 -9.55
N PHE A 325 -3.00 9.89 -10.60
CA PHE A 325 -2.41 9.96 -11.95
C PHE A 325 -2.39 11.39 -12.51
N HIS A 326 -3.32 12.23 -12.06
CA HIS A 326 -3.40 13.65 -12.45
C HIS A 326 -3.68 14.54 -11.24
N SER A 327 -3.47 15.84 -11.41
CA SER A 327 -3.87 16.90 -10.49
C SER A 327 -5.38 16.89 -10.22
N LEU A 328 -5.76 17.08 -8.96
CA LEU A 328 -7.18 17.24 -8.58
C LEU A 328 -7.81 18.54 -9.12
N ALA A 329 -7.00 19.47 -9.64
CA ALA A 329 -7.51 20.64 -10.35
C ALA A 329 -8.20 20.27 -11.68
N GLY A 330 -7.78 19.16 -12.30
CA GLY A 330 -8.34 18.69 -13.56
C GLY A 330 -7.36 17.94 -14.44
N ALA A 331 -7.71 16.73 -14.89
CA ALA A 331 -6.83 15.89 -15.71
C ALA A 331 -6.73 16.41 -17.15
N GLY A 332 -7.86 16.73 -17.77
CA GLY A 332 -7.87 17.30 -19.13
C GLY A 332 -7.21 18.66 -19.19
N SER A 333 -7.49 19.51 -18.19
CA SER A 333 -6.89 20.85 -18.11
C SER A 333 -5.37 20.80 -17.87
N GLU A 334 -4.87 19.78 -17.18
CA GLU A 334 -3.44 19.59 -16.93
C GLU A 334 -2.66 19.26 -18.21
N ALA A 335 -3.16 18.35 -19.04
CA ALA A 335 -2.55 17.99 -20.32
C ALA A 335 -2.36 19.23 -21.21
N GLU A 336 -3.39 20.07 -21.30
CA GLU A 336 -3.34 21.29 -22.10
C GLU A 336 -2.34 22.30 -21.53
N LYS A 337 -2.50 22.65 -20.25
CA LYS A 337 -1.79 23.77 -19.63
C LYS A 337 -0.34 23.48 -19.26
N LYS A 338 0.01 22.21 -19.02
CA LYS A 338 1.39 21.85 -18.63
C LYS A 338 2.22 21.27 -19.76
N PHE A 339 1.58 20.69 -20.78
CA PHE A 339 2.29 20.00 -21.85
C PHE A 339 1.99 20.60 -23.23
N ALA A 340 0.74 20.65 -23.68
CA ALA A 340 0.42 21.09 -25.05
C ALA A 340 0.78 22.57 -25.30
N GLU A 341 0.28 23.50 -24.47
CA GLU A 341 0.56 24.93 -24.62
C GLU A 341 2.06 25.24 -24.44
N PRO A 342 2.74 24.79 -23.35
CA PRO A 342 4.14 25.17 -23.15
C PRO A 342 5.11 24.50 -24.13
N SER A 343 4.68 23.45 -24.84
CA SER A 343 5.49 22.82 -25.90
C SER A 343 5.32 23.47 -27.27
N ALA A 344 4.45 24.48 -27.39
CA ALA A 344 4.02 25.07 -28.66
C ALA A 344 3.52 23.99 -29.64
N LEU A 345 2.71 23.06 -29.13
CA LEU A 345 2.23 21.92 -29.92
C LEU A 345 1.49 22.35 -31.19
N PRO A 346 0.54 23.32 -31.16
CA PRO A 346 -0.16 23.75 -32.38
C PRO A 346 0.79 24.27 -33.46
N GLU A 347 1.79 25.09 -33.10
CA GLU A 347 2.78 25.65 -34.02
C GLU A 347 3.68 24.55 -34.59
N ARG A 348 4.09 23.59 -33.76
CA ARG A 348 4.89 22.43 -34.19
C ARG A 348 4.12 21.51 -35.13
N LEU A 349 2.81 21.33 -34.91
CA LEU A 349 1.94 20.57 -35.82
C LEU A 349 1.77 21.29 -37.16
N GLN A 350 1.60 22.62 -37.17
CA GLN A 350 1.55 23.41 -38.40
C GLN A 350 2.86 23.33 -39.20
N LYS A 351 4.00 23.42 -38.50
CA LYS A 351 5.33 23.24 -39.09
C LYS A 351 5.51 21.82 -39.66
N SER A 352 5.07 20.80 -38.93
CA SER A 352 5.08 19.41 -39.39
C SER A 352 4.27 19.23 -40.69
N ALA A 353 3.08 19.84 -40.77
CA ALA A 353 2.26 19.81 -41.97
C ALA A 353 2.92 20.50 -43.17
N SER A 354 3.52 21.68 -42.96
CA SER A 354 4.18 22.43 -44.04
C SER A 354 5.44 21.73 -44.55
N GLU A 355 6.21 21.10 -43.65
CA GLU A 355 7.42 20.34 -43.98
C GLU A 355 7.12 18.92 -44.50
N LYS A 356 5.86 18.47 -44.47
CA LYS A 356 5.43 17.09 -44.79
C LYS A 356 6.24 16.04 -44.02
N ARG A 357 6.60 16.35 -42.77
CA ARG A 357 7.37 15.48 -41.89
C ARG A 357 6.57 15.22 -40.62
N PRO A 358 6.40 13.98 -40.17
CA PRO A 358 5.66 13.70 -38.95
C PRO A 358 6.32 14.35 -37.74
N LEU A 359 5.50 14.94 -36.86
CA LEU A 359 5.92 15.38 -35.54
C LEU A 359 6.03 14.14 -34.65
N ARG A 360 7.18 13.93 -34.01
CA ARG A 360 7.41 12.78 -33.14
C ARG A 360 7.37 13.15 -31.67
N LEU A 361 6.43 12.57 -30.95
CA LEU A 361 6.22 12.77 -29.51
C LEU A 361 6.56 11.48 -28.74
N LEU A 362 7.40 11.60 -27.71
CA LEU A 362 7.64 10.55 -26.73
C LEU A 362 6.88 10.87 -25.44
N ASP A 363 5.86 10.07 -25.12
CA ASP A 363 5.07 10.17 -23.90
C ASP A 363 5.62 9.19 -22.85
N ILE A 364 6.25 9.70 -21.79
CA ILE A 364 6.92 8.91 -20.75
C ILE A 364 6.05 8.90 -19.51
N GLY A 365 5.43 7.73 -19.25
CA GLY A 365 4.40 7.59 -18.22
C GLY A 365 3.02 7.75 -18.83
N PHE A 366 2.65 6.88 -19.78
CA PHE A 366 1.37 6.93 -20.49
C PHE A 366 0.18 7.08 -19.54
N GLY A 367 0.20 6.36 -18.41
CA GLY A 367 -0.83 6.50 -17.39
C GLY A 367 -2.21 6.18 -17.96
N LEU A 368 -3.12 7.14 -17.85
CA LEU A 368 -4.50 7.00 -18.36
C LEU A 368 -4.65 7.48 -19.82
N GLY A 369 -3.56 7.90 -20.46
CA GLY A 369 -3.52 8.38 -21.85
C GLY A 369 -3.90 9.86 -22.05
N GLY A 370 -4.16 10.61 -20.98
CA GLY A 370 -4.66 11.99 -21.05
C GLY A 370 -3.81 12.92 -21.92
N ASN A 371 -2.49 12.91 -21.74
CA ASN A 371 -1.56 13.72 -22.54
C ASN A 371 -1.57 13.29 -24.01
N SER A 372 -1.40 12.00 -24.28
CA SER A 372 -1.44 11.43 -25.64
C SER A 372 -2.74 11.76 -26.38
N PHE A 373 -3.91 11.65 -25.73
CA PHE A 373 -5.19 11.98 -26.36
C PHE A 373 -5.36 13.46 -26.62
N ALA A 374 -4.89 14.33 -25.72
CA ALA A 374 -4.86 15.77 -25.95
C ALA A 374 -4.00 16.11 -27.19
N ALA A 375 -2.84 15.47 -27.34
CA ALA A 375 -1.97 15.67 -28.49
C ALA A 375 -2.63 15.21 -29.81
N LEU A 376 -3.27 14.05 -29.81
CA LEU A 376 -4.03 13.55 -30.96
C LEU A 376 -5.17 14.50 -31.34
N ALA A 377 -5.92 15.00 -30.35
CA ALA A 377 -7.00 15.96 -30.59
C ALA A 377 -6.51 17.29 -31.20
N HIS A 378 -5.29 17.74 -30.87
CA HIS A 378 -4.67 18.88 -31.55
C HIS A 378 -4.25 18.56 -32.98
N SER A 379 -3.73 17.35 -33.24
CA SER A 379 -3.36 16.93 -34.59
C SER A 379 -4.57 16.91 -35.54
N GLU A 380 -5.75 16.52 -35.05
CA GLU A 380 -6.98 16.52 -35.85
C GLU A 380 -7.40 17.93 -36.32
N LYS A 381 -6.97 18.99 -35.63
CA LYS A 381 -7.28 20.38 -35.98
C LYS A 381 -6.36 20.94 -37.08
N VAL A 382 -5.25 20.26 -37.39
CA VAL A 382 -4.25 20.73 -38.36
C VAL A 382 -4.27 19.82 -39.58
N SER A 383 -4.86 20.30 -40.68
CA SER A 383 -4.97 19.54 -41.93
C SER A 383 -3.60 19.19 -42.49
N GLY A 384 -3.42 17.93 -42.89
CA GLY A 384 -2.19 17.43 -43.50
C GLY A 384 -1.02 17.19 -42.53
N CYS A 385 -1.20 17.39 -41.22
CA CYS A 385 -0.20 16.98 -40.25
C CYS A 385 -0.23 15.47 -40.01
N ALA A 386 0.89 14.93 -39.53
CA ALA A 386 1.01 13.57 -39.04
C ALA A 386 1.71 13.62 -37.68
N LEU A 387 1.08 13.06 -36.65
CA LEU A 387 1.66 12.94 -35.30
C LEU A 387 1.98 11.47 -35.02
N GLU A 388 3.25 11.18 -34.73
CA GLU A 388 3.73 9.86 -34.31
C GLU A 388 4.00 9.88 -32.80
N ILE A 389 3.17 9.20 -32.02
CA ILE A 389 3.33 9.09 -30.56
C ILE A 389 3.97 7.75 -30.21
N THR A 390 5.07 7.77 -29.47
CA THR A 390 5.59 6.59 -28.76
C THR A 390 5.30 6.77 -27.28
N ALA A 391 4.47 5.91 -26.70
CA ALA A 391 4.10 5.92 -25.29
C ALA A 391 4.87 4.83 -24.52
N LEU A 392 5.48 5.20 -23.39
CA LEU A 392 6.16 4.29 -22.48
C LEU A 392 5.30 4.07 -21.24
N GLU A 393 5.00 2.81 -20.93
CA GLU A 393 4.26 2.42 -19.73
C GLU A 393 4.78 1.08 -19.21
N PHE A 394 4.84 0.91 -17.91
CA PHE A 394 5.28 -0.35 -17.31
C PHE A 394 4.11 -1.24 -16.88
N ASP A 395 2.93 -0.66 -16.63
CA ASP A 395 1.80 -1.35 -16.02
C ASP A 395 0.56 -1.42 -16.94
N LEU A 396 0.34 -2.59 -17.53
CA LEU A 396 -0.84 -2.84 -18.37
C LEU A 396 -2.16 -2.65 -17.61
N ARG A 397 -2.15 -2.87 -16.28
CA ARG A 397 -3.35 -2.70 -15.43
C ARG A 397 -3.81 -1.25 -15.45
N THR A 398 -2.88 -0.30 -15.63
CA THR A 398 -3.21 1.12 -15.74
C THR A 398 -4.07 1.39 -16.96
N LEU A 399 -3.72 0.80 -18.12
CA LEU A 399 -4.50 0.93 -19.35
C LEU A 399 -5.88 0.27 -19.23
N GLN A 400 -5.93 -0.92 -18.63
CA GLN A 400 -7.20 -1.61 -18.38
C GLN A 400 -8.11 -0.79 -17.46
N ALA A 401 -7.54 -0.14 -16.44
CA ALA A 401 -8.29 0.74 -15.57
C ALA A 401 -8.72 2.04 -16.28
N ALA A 402 -7.86 2.61 -17.13
CA ALA A 402 -8.18 3.77 -17.95
C ALA A 402 -9.37 3.50 -18.89
N LEU A 403 -9.44 2.30 -19.48
CA LEU A 403 -10.54 1.90 -20.36
C LEU A 403 -11.92 2.07 -19.70
N ASN A 404 -12.02 1.82 -18.39
CA ASN A 404 -13.27 1.97 -17.62
C ASN A 404 -13.65 3.43 -17.32
N LEU A 405 -12.75 4.39 -17.58
CA LEU A 405 -13.00 5.82 -17.39
C LEU A 405 -13.60 6.48 -18.62
N TYR A 406 -13.35 5.92 -19.81
CA TYR A 406 -13.80 6.46 -21.08
C TYR A 406 -15.13 5.85 -21.48
N ASN A 407 -15.96 6.65 -22.15
CA ASN A 407 -17.22 6.15 -22.71
C ASN A 407 -16.90 5.09 -23.78
N PRO A 408 -17.54 3.91 -23.77
CA PRO A 408 -17.29 2.85 -24.76
C PRO A 408 -17.42 3.26 -26.24
N ASN A 409 -18.14 4.35 -26.52
CA ASN A 409 -18.30 4.89 -27.87
C ASN A 409 -17.30 6.02 -28.21
N SER A 410 -16.38 6.37 -27.30
CA SER A 410 -15.43 7.46 -27.49
C SER A 410 -14.21 7.02 -28.31
N LYS A 411 -13.53 7.98 -28.93
CA LYS A 411 -12.28 7.71 -29.67
C LYS A 411 -11.19 7.19 -28.75
N GLU A 412 -11.08 7.77 -27.55
CA GLU A 412 -10.11 7.41 -26.52
C GLU A 412 -10.27 5.95 -26.08
N PHE A 413 -11.53 5.50 -25.89
CA PHE A 413 -11.81 4.10 -25.58
C PHE A 413 -11.32 3.16 -26.68
N ASN A 414 -11.61 3.47 -27.95
CA ASN A 414 -11.17 2.66 -29.09
C ASN A 414 -9.65 2.62 -29.22
N ILE A 415 -8.98 3.76 -29.02
CA ILE A 415 -7.52 3.84 -29.05
C ILE A 415 -6.92 2.99 -27.92
N LEU A 416 -7.41 3.11 -26.69
CA LEU A 416 -6.96 2.29 -25.56
C LEU A 416 -7.14 0.80 -25.84
N GLN A 417 -8.29 0.41 -26.38
CA GLN A 417 -8.59 -0.99 -26.70
C GLN A 417 -7.59 -1.55 -27.73
N GLU A 418 -7.29 -0.79 -28.78
CA GLU A 418 -6.29 -1.17 -29.78
C GLU A 418 -4.88 -1.22 -29.21
N LEU A 419 -4.50 -0.27 -28.35
CA LEU A 419 -3.20 -0.29 -27.68
C LEU A 419 -3.04 -1.48 -26.74
N ILE A 420 -4.09 -1.86 -26.01
CA ILE A 420 -4.08 -3.05 -25.13
C ILE A 420 -3.92 -4.33 -25.95
N ASN A 421 -4.61 -4.43 -27.09
CA ASN A 421 -4.63 -5.64 -27.91
C ASN A 421 -3.38 -5.79 -28.79
N ASN A 422 -2.96 -4.69 -29.43
CA ASN A 422 -2.01 -4.70 -30.53
C ASN A 422 -0.75 -3.87 -30.25
N GLY A 423 -0.73 -3.07 -29.17
CA GLY A 423 0.37 -2.15 -28.87
C GLY A 423 0.50 -0.98 -29.84
N PHE A 424 -0.47 -0.80 -30.74
CA PHE A 424 -0.45 0.21 -31.80
C PHE A 424 -1.88 0.59 -32.21
N CYS A 425 -2.11 1.86 -32.48
CA CYS A 425 -3.37 2.35 -33.03
C CYS A 425 -3.11 3.45 -34.08
N ARG A 426 -3.79 3.35 -35.22
CA ARG A 426 -3.77 4.39 -36.26
C ARG A 426 -4.96 5.32 -36.10
N CYS A 427 -4.70 6.63 -36.04
CA CYS A 427 -5.66 7.70 -35.81
C CYS A 427 -5.65 8.66 -37.01
N GLY A 428 -6.21 8.22 -38.15
CA GLY A 428 -6.15 8.97 -39.40
C GLY A 428 -4.72 9.04 -39.97
N ASN A 429 -4.18 10.25 -40.07
CA ASN A 429 -2.78 10.48 -40.48
C ASN A 429 -1.78 10.40 -39.31
N SER A 430 -2.29 10.31 -38.08
CA SER A 430 -1.50 10.17 -36.86
C SER A 430 -1.49 8.72 -36.38
N GLU A 431 -0.55 8.37 -35.52
CA GLU A 431 -0.45 7.05 -34.91
C GLU A 431 0.08 7.13 -33.48
N ILE A 432 -0.27 6.12 -32.69
CA ILE A 432 0.25 5.90 -31.34
C ILE A 432 0.72 4.47 -31.18
N LYS A 433 1.92 4.31 -30.63
CA LYS A 433 2.54 3.03 -30.30
C LYS A 433 2.83 2.96 -28.81
N LEU A 434 2.43 1.86 -28.18
CA LEU A 434 2.74 1.57 -26.78
C LEU A 434 3.94 0.63 -26.68
N LEU A 435 4.93 1.01 -25.86
CA LEU A 435 6.03 0.15 -25.46
C LEU A 435 5.84 -0.23 -23.98
N LEU A 436 5.29 -1.42 -23.76
CA LEU A 436 4.98 -1.94 -22.44
C LEU A 436 6.17 -2.69 -21.81
N ASP A 437 6.98 -1.98 -21.02
CA ASP A 437 8.12 -2.48 -20.23
C ASP A 437 8.62 -1.30 -19.36
N ASP A 438 9.58 -1.52 -18.47
CA ASP A 438 10.24 -0.44 -17.73
C ASP A 438 10.75 0.62 -18.71
N ALA A 439 10.40 1.89 -18.47
CA ALA A 439 10.78 2.99 -19.34
C ALA A 439 12.31 3.09 -19.53
N ARG A 440 13.10 2.65 -18.54
CA ARG A 440 14.57 2.56 -18.62
C ARG A 440 15.04 1.52 -19.64
N ASN A 441 14.25 0.48 -19.90
CA ASN A 441 14.53 -0.52 -20.92
C ASN A 441 14.07 -0.08 -22.30
N THR A 442 12.86 0.47 -22.39
CA THR A 442 12.26 0.86 -23.67
C THR A 442 12.96 2.05 -24.29
N ILE A 443 13.32 3.08 -23.51
CA ILE A 443 14.01 4.27 -24.03
C ILE A 443 15.36 3.92 -24.66
N ARG A 444 16.10 2.95 -24.10
CA ARG A 444 17.39 2.46 -24.63
C ARG A 444 17.29 1.80 -26.01
N LYS A 445 16.10 1.31 -26.35
CA LYS A 445 15.82 0.69 -27.66
C LYS A 445 15.41 1.73 -28.71
N LEU A 446 15.12 2.97 -28.31
CA LEU A 446 14.71 4.03 -29.21
C LEU A 446 15.91 4.64 -29.96
N PRO A 447 15.72 5.04 -31.23
CA PRO A 447 16.77 5.67 -32.01
C PRO A 447 17.21 7.01 -31.41
N GLU A 448 18.47 7.37 -31.66
CA GLU A 448 19.01 8.67 -31.23
C GLU A 448 18.40 9.80 -32.04
N LYS A 449 18.25 10.98 -31.42
CA LYS A 449 17.84 12.23 -32.07
C LYS A 449 16.60 12.09 -32.97
N SER A 450 15.60 11.33 -32.50
CA SER A 450 14.41 11.00 -33.29
C SER A 450 13.14 11.74 -32.85
N PHE A 451 13.09 12.28 -31.64
CA PHE A 451 11.87 12.89 -31.09
C PHE A 451 11.94 14.41 -31.06
N ASP A 452 10.86 15.05 -31.52
CA ASP A 452 10.68 16.51 -31.50
C ASP A 452 10.20 16.98 -30.12
N LEU A 453 9.41 16.16 -29.43
CA LEU A 453 8.88 16.44 -28.09
C LEU A 453 9.03 15.23 -27.18
N LEU A 454 9.44 15.47 -25.93
CA LEU A 454 9.41 14.51 -24.83
C LEU A 454 8.49 15.06 -23.74
N TRP A 455 7.43 14.34 -23.41
CA TRP A 455 6.57 14.66 -22.27
C TRP A 455 6.80 13.64 -21.17
N LEU A 456 7.36 14.11 -20.05
CA LEU A 456 7.67 13.27 -18.89
C LEU A 456 6.66 13.52 -17.77
N ASP A 457 5.77 12.55 -17.58
CA ASP A 457 4.66 12.63 -16.63
C ASP A 457 4.60 11.39 -15.70
N ALA A 458 5.75 11.08 -15.11
CA ALA A 458 5.85 10.04 -14.10
C ALA A 458 5.27 10.48 -12.74
N PHE A 459 5.03 9.52 -11.85
CA PHE A 459 4.79 9.83 -10.43
C PHE A 459 5.97 10.60 -9.84
N SER A 460 5.74 11.35 -8.75
CA SER A 460 6.74 12.29 -8.27
C SER A 460 8.06 11.62 -7.88
N SER A 461 9.12 12.41 -7.97
CA SER A 461 10.49 11.91 -7.87
C SER A 461 10.88 11.30 -6.51
N ASP A 462 10.11 11.52 -5.44
CA ASP A 462 10.30 10.90 -4.13
C ASP A 462 9.68 9.50 -4.01
N VAL A 463 8.75 9.13 -4.89
CA VAL A 463 8.11 7.80 -4.91
C VAL A 463 8.46 6.99 -6.17
N ASN A 464 8.95 7.63 -7.23
CA ASN A 464 9.33 6.99 -8.49
C ASN A 464 10.68 7.53 -9.02
N PRO A 465 11.74 7.58 -8.20
CA PRO A 465 13.02 8.25 -8.48
C PRO A 465 13.76 7.78 -9.75
N GLU A 466 13.51 6.55 -10.20
CA GLU A 466 14.18 5.94 -11.35
C GLU A 466 13.97 6.71 -12.65
N LEU A 467 12.78 7.28 -12.85
CA LEU A 467 12.42 8.11 -14.02
C LEU A 467 12.85 9.57 -13.88
N TRP A 468 13.48 9.93 -12.76
CA TRP A 468 13.99 11.29 -12.48
C TRP A 468 15.49 11.30 -12.18
N SER A 469 16.19 10.22 -12.55
CA SER A 469 17.63 10.12 -12.36
C SER A 469 18.40 10.83 -13.47
N GLN A 470 19.60 11.33 -13.15
CA GLN A 470 20.48 11.96 -14.15
C GLN A 470 20.78 11.04 -15.35
N HIS A 471 20.79 9.71 -15.14
CA HIS A 471 21.07 8.73 -16.18
C HIS A 471 19.85 8.50 -17.07
N PHE A 472 18.64 8.49 -16.50
CA PHE A 472 17.42 8.46 -17.30
C PHE A 472 17.27 9.74 -18.13
N PHE A 473 17.60 10.91 -17.56
CA PHE A 473 17.65 12.15 -18.33
C PHE A 473 18.72 12.13 -19.44
N ALA A 474 19.85 11.44 -19.25
CA ALA A 474 20.84 11.26 -20.32
C ALA A 474 20.27 10.43 -21.49
N GLU A 475 19.45 9.42 -21.21
CA GLU A 475 18.70 8.70 -22.26
C GLU A 475 17.68 9.61 -22.96
N CYS A 476 16.96 10.45 -22.21
CA CYS A 476 16.09 11.47 -22.81
C CYS A 476 16.87 12.42 -23.72
N PHE A 477 18.05 12.88 -23.31
CA PHE A 477 18.93 13.74 -24.09
C PHE A 477 19.40 13.04 -25.38
N ARG A 478 19.71 11.74 -25.31
CA ARG A 478 20.13 10.92 -26.44
C ARG A 478 19.04 10.82 -27.52
N VAL A 479 17.80 10.55 -27.12
CA VAL A 479 16.69 10.34 -28.07
C VAL A 479 16.06 11.64 -28.60
N MET A 480 16.21 12.76 -27.87
CA MET A 480 15.63 14.04 -28.27
C MET A 480 16.45 14.74 -29.36
N ARG A 481 15.76 15.26 -30.39
CA ARG A 481 16.37 16.12 -31.43
C ARG A 481 16.96 17.39 -30.84
N ASN A 482 17.95 17.95 -31.51
CA ASN A 482 18.66 19.15 -31.02
C ASN A 482 17.77 20.40 -30.88
N ASP A 483 16.72 20.49 -31.71
CA ASP A 483 15.67 21.52 -31.68
C ASP A 483 14.38 21.07 -30.97
N GLY A 484 14.43 19.91 -30.32
CA GLY A 484 13.33 19.36 -29.53
C GLY A 484 13.24 19.95 -28.13
N ALA A 485 12.16 19.63 -27.44
CA ALA A 485 11.92 20.06 -26.07
C ALA A 485 11.44 18.90 -25.18
N LEU A 486 11.91 18.89 -23.94
CA LEU A 486 11.41 18.01 -22.88
C LEU A 486 10.59 18.84 -21.88
N LEU A 487 9.38 18.38 -21.57
CA LEU A 487 8.47 19.01 -20.63
C LEU A 487 8.11 18.09 -19.47
N THR A 488 7.95 18.66 -18.28
CA THR A 488 7.42 17.95 -17.12
C THR A 488 6.73 18.91 -16.14
N TYR A 489 5.73 18.41 -15.41
CA TYR A 489 5.04 19.20 -14.38
C TYR A 489 5.94 19.54 -13.17
N SER A 490 7.05 18.82 -12.99
CA SER A 490 7.85 18.92 -11.77
C SER A 490 8.78 20.14 -11.79
N SER A 491 8.71 20.96 -10.74
CA SER A 491 9.68 22.02 -10.41
C SER A 491 10.59 21.65 -9.24
N ALA A 492 10.71 20.36 -8.91
CA ALA A 492 11.60 19.92 -7.85
C ALA A 492 13.06 20.28 -8.19
N PRO A 493 13.83 20.91 -7.27
CA PRO A 493 15.23 21.25 -7.54
C PRO A 493 16.08 20.03 -7.88
N THR A 494 15.82 18.88 -7.25
CA THR A 494 16.44 17.58 -7.58
C THR A 494 16.25 17.19 -9.06
N VAL A 495 15.05 17.42 -9.61
CA VAL A 495 14.70 17.11 -11.00
C VAL A 495 15.42 18.06 -11.95
N ARG A 496 15.35 19.38 -11.70
CA ARG A 496 16.06 20.39 -12.50
C ARG A 496 17.58 20.19 -12.45
N GLY A 497 18.14 19.83 -11.29
CA GLY A 497 19.54 19.44 -11.15
C GLY A 497 19.92 18.21 -11.97
N GLY A 498 19.01 17.23 -12.08
CA GLY A 498 19.17 16.06 -12.95
C GLY A 498 19.21 16.43 -14.43
N LEU A 499 18.33 17.31 -14.88
CA LEU A 499 18.31 17.83 -16.25
C LEU A 499 19.60 18.58 -16.59
N PHE A 500 20.05 19.50 -15.73
CA PHE A 500 21.34 20.18 -15.93
C PHE A 500 22.50 19.20 -15.99
N LYS A 501 22.49 18.17 -15.12
CA LYS A 501 23.55 17.17 -15.08
C LYS A 501 23.59 16.29 -16.33
N ALA A 502 22.46 16.08 -16.98
CA ALA A 502 22.35 15.40 -18.27
C ALA A 502 22.71 16.30 -19.47
N GLY A 503 22.96 17.59 -19.26
CA GLY A 503 23.41 18.53 -20.29
C GLY A 503 22.32 19.42 -20.89
N PHE A 504 21.10 19.41 -20.36
CA PHE A 504 20.03 20.29 -20.84
C PHE A 504 20.21 21.73 -20.37
N THR A 505 19.72 22.66 -21.19
CA THR A 505 19.35 24.01 -20.77
C THR A 505 17.93 23.96 -20.22
N VAL A 506 17.72 24.45 -18.98
CA VAL A 506 16.45 24.31 -18.25
C VAL A 506 15.78 25.67 -18.04
N GLY A 507 14.46 25.72 -18.21
CA GLY A 507 13.61 26.87 -17.94
C GLY A 507 12.32 26.49 -17.23
N GLU A 508 11.44 27.48 -17.06
CA GLU A 508 10.15 27.35 -16.39
C GLU A 508 8.99 27.29 -17.38
N THR A 509 7.93 26.57 -17.01
CA THR A 509 6.63 26.66 -17.68
C THR A 509 5.61 27.40 -16.80
N PRO A 510 4.56 28.01 -17.37
CA PRO A 510 3.50 28.66 -16.61
C PRO A 510 2.89 27.74 -15.54
N SER A 511 2.50 28.32 -14.40
CA SER A 511 1.87 27.57 -13.31
C SER A 511 0.40 27.26 -13.60
N PHE A 512 -0.04 26.02 -13.37
CA PHE A 512 -1.45 25.62 -13.46
C PHE A 512 -1.86 24.75 -12.26
N GLY A 513 -2.97 25.09 -11.60
CA GLY A 513 -3.54 24.36 -10.46
C GLY A 513 -2.72 24.37 -9.14
N ARG A 514 -1.48 24.89 -9.17
CA ARG A 514 -0.60 25.09 -8.00
C ARG A 514 0.19 26.39 -8.15
N LYS A 515 0.75 26.91 -7.04
CA LYS A 515 1.60 28.12 -7.04
C LYS A 515 2.94 27.98 -7.77
N ARG A 516 3.38 26.76 -8.12
CA ARG A 516 4.71 26.52 -8.71
C ARG A 516 4.60 26.16 -10.20
N SER A 517 5.55 26.66 -10.97
CA SER A 517 5.83 26.36 -12.37
C SER A 517 6.15 24.87 -12.58
N GLY A 518 6.10 24.41 -13.83
CA GLY A 518 6.75 23.17 -14.27
C GLY A 518 8.18 23.42 -14.76
N SER A 519 8.72 22.48 -15.53
CA SER A 519 10.04 22.62 -16.16
C SER A 519 9.98 22.30 -17.65
N ILE A 520 10.73 23.06 -18.43
CA ILE A 520 11.01 22.79 -19.84
C ILE A 520 12.52 22.73 -20.06
N ALA A 521 12.99 21.84 -20.93
CA ALA A 521 14.41 21.59 -21.14
C ALA A 521 14.74 21.40 -22.63
N PHE A 522 15.88 21.96 -23.04
CA PHE A 522 16.36 21.98 -24.43
C PHE A 522 17.81 21.50 -24.52
N ILE A 523 18.22 20.95 -25.67
CA ILE A 523 19.63 20.66 -25.97
C ILE A 523 20.36 21.94 -26.37
N ASN A 524 19.84 22.63 -27.38
CA ASN A 524 20.38 23.91 -27.85
C ASN A 524 19.60 25.10 -27.28
N MET A 525 20.20 26.29 -27.34
CA MET A 525 19.58 27.53 -26.85
C MET A 525 18.17 27.72 -27.48
N PRO A 526 17.20 28.14 -26.68
CA PRO A 526 15.79 27.87 -26.94
C PRO A 526 15.14 28.75 -28.02
N GLN A 527 14.00 28.27 -28.53
CA GLN A 527 13.07 29.01 -29.40
C GLN A 527 12.21 30.02 -28.60
N GLU A 528 11.38 30.80 -29.30
CA GLU A 528 10.44 31.79 -28.71
C GLU A 528 9.65 31.23 -27.51
N GLY A 529 9.43 32.08 -26.49
CA GLY A 529 8.62 31.72 -25.31
C GLY A 529 9.38 31.08 -24.14
N PHE A 530 10.70 30.90 -24.23
CA PHE A 530 11.52 30.39 -23.13
C PHE A 530 11.63 31.37 -21.95
N VAL A 531 11.24 30.89 -20.77
CA VAL A 531 11.47 31.59 -19.51
C VAL A 531 12.65 30.94 -18.79
N PRO A 532 13.82 31.60 -18.68
CA PRO A 532 14.96 31.04 -17.95
C PRO A 532 14.65 30.92 -16.45
N LEU A 533 15.29 29.96 -15.77
CA LEU A 533 15.24 29.89 -14.31
C LEU A 533 15.80 31.17 -13.70
N SER A 534 15.17 31.64 -12.61
CA SER A 534 15.67 32.78 -11.85
C SER A 534 17.03 32.46 -11.22
N GLU A 535 17.86 33.49 -10.98
CA GLU A 535 19.17 33.30 -10.32
C GLU A 535 19.03 32.64 -8.95
N LYS A 536 17.98 32.99 -8.19
CA LYS A 536 17.66 32.33 -6.93
C LYS A 536 17.44 30.82 -7.09
N GLU A 537 16.72 30.39 -8.11
CA GLU A 537 16.50 28.97 -8.37
C GLU A 537 17.76 28.26 -8.82
N LYS A 538 18.58 28.90 -9.67
CA LYS A 538 19.90 28.37 -10.03
C LYS A 538 20.76 28.16 -8.78
N HIS A 539 20.82 29.13 -7.87
CA HIS A 539 21.52 28.98 -6.59
C HIS A 539 20.94 27.85 -5.72
N ILE A 540 19.62 27.69 -5.67
CA ILE A 540 18.99 26.55 -4.98
C ILE A 540 19.45 25.22 -5.59
N ILE A 541 19.55 25.14 -6.91
CA ILE A 541 19.92 23.91 -7.63
C ILE A 541 21.42 23.61 -7.47
N PHE A 542 22.29 24.60 -7.69
CA PHE A 542 23.73 24.39 -7.77
C PHE A 542 24.44 24.49 -6.41
N ASP A 543 23.96 25.34 -5.51
CA ASP A 543 24.67 25.67 -4.26
C ASP A 543 24.02 25.07 -3.02
N SER A 544 23.07 24.14 -3.19
CA SER A 544 22.41 23.48 -2.06
C SER A 544 22.15 22.00 -2.31
N THR A 545 21.98 21.26 -1.22
CA THR A 545 21.62 19.84 -1.30
C THR A 545 20.21 19.58 -1.81
N ALA A 546 19.38 20.61 -2.02
CA ALA A 546 18.08 20.46 -2.66
C ALA A 546 18.18 20.11 -4.15
N GLY A 547 19.22 20.57 -4.85
CA GLY A 547 19.42 20.30 -6.28
C GLY A 547 20.22 19.04 -6.60
N VAL A 548 20.64 18.28 -5.58
CA VAL A 548 21.42 17.05 -5.78
C VAL A 548 20.56 16.01 -6.50
N PRO A 549 20.95 15.57 -7.72
CA PRO A 549 20.13 14.69 -8.54
C PRO A 549 20.11 13.24 -8.03
N TYR A 550 19.07 12.49 -8.40
CA TYR A 550 19.06 11.04 -8.25
C TYR A 550 20.02 10.37 -9.23
N SER A 551 20.52 9.19 -8.85
CA SER A 551 21.52 8.44 -9.60
C SER A 551 21.13 6.98 -9.74
N ASP A 552 20.84 6.54 -10.96
CA ASP A 552 20.65 5.13 -11.34
C ASP A 552 21.61 4.73 -12.48
N CYS A 553 22.90 4.52 -12.17
CA CYS A 553 23.94 4.30 -13.19
C CYS A 553 23.70 3.06 -14.06
N SER A 554 23.05 2.04 -13.52
CA SER A 554 22.77 0.78 -14.23
C SER A 554 21.41 0.77 -14.93
N LEU A 555 20.61 1.83 -14.76
CA LEU A 555 19.24 1.94 -15.29
C LEU A 555 18.37 0.72 -14.94
N ASN A 556 18.60 0.15 -13.76
CA ASN A 556 17.87 -1.02 -13.26
C ASN A 556 17.83 -1.09 -11.73
N ALA A 557 18.33 -0.06 -11.02
CA ALA A 557 18.31 -0.06 -9.57
C ALA A 557 16.87 -0.01 -9.04
N ALA A 558 16.61 -0.69 -7.93
CA ALA A 558 15.33 -0.57 -7.24
C ALA A 558 15.14 0.86 -6.70
N PRO A 559 13.89 1.39 -6.67
CA PRO A 559 13.61 2.75 -6.19
C PRO A 559 14.18 3.03 -4.80
N GLU A 560 14.06 2.08 -3.88
CA GLU A 560 14.55 2.19 -2.50
C GLU A 560 16.08 2.33 -2.45
N LYS A 561 16.78 1.68 -3.38
CA LYS A 561 18.23 1.79 -3.51
C LYS A 561 18.64 3.18 -4.00
N ILE A 562 17.92 3.73 -4.98
CA ILE A 562 18.16 5.08 -5.51
C ILE A 562 17.94 6.12 -4.41
N LEU A 563 16.82 6.05 -3.68
CA LEU A 563 16.52 6.95 -2.55
C LEU A 563 17.54 6.83 -1.43
N SER A 564 17.95 5.60 -1.07
CA SER A 564 18.95 5.35 -0.04
C SER A 564 20.32 5.93 -0.40
N GLN A 565 20.76 5.75 -1.65
CA GLN A 565 22.01 6.31 -2.15
C GLN A 565 21.97 7.84 -2.20
N HIS A 566 20.86 8.41 -2.67
CA HIS A 566 20.63 9.86 -2.67
C HIS A 566 20.70 10.44 -1.26
N LYS A 567 20.01 9.82 -0.30
CA LYS A 567 20.04 10.24 1.10
C LYS A 567 21.46 10.24 1.68
N LYS A 568 22.23 9.17 1.46
CA LYS A 568 23.63 9.08 1.89
C LYS A 568 24.50 10.18 1.26
N LEU A 569 24.30 10.48 -0.02
CA LEU A 569 25.01 11.54 -0.73
C LEU A 569 24.69 12.92 -0.13
N VAL A 570 23.40 13.22 0.07
CA VAL A 570 22.92 14.46 0.68
C VAL A 570 23.48 14.63 2.09
N GLU A 571 23.46 13.59 2.93
CA GLU A 571 24.03 13.63 4.27
C GLU A 571 25.54 13.92 4.25
N ARG A 572 26.28 13.28 3.34
CA ARG A 572 27.71 13.53 3.15
C ARG A 572 28.00 14.97 2.73
N LEU A 573 27.21 15.52 1.81
CA LEU A 573 27.37 16.91 1.35
C LEU A 573 27.05 17.91 2.47
N ARG A 574 26.01 17.65 3.27
CA ARG A 574 25.68 18.49 4.43
C ARG A 574 26.79 18.50 5.49
N ARG A 575 27.42 17.35 5.76
CA ARG A 575 28.60 17.27 6.64
C ARG A 575 29.80 18.08 6.12
N ARG A 576 29.87 18.30 4.81
CA ARG A 576 30.90 19.15 4.16
C ARG A 576 30.50 20.62 4.06
N GLY A 577 29.40 21.04 4.70
CA GLY A 577 28.96 22.43 4.75
C GLY A 577 28.02 22.86 3.63
N VAL A 578 27.60 21.96 2.71
CA VAL A 578 26.60 22.30 1.69
C VAL A 578 25.23 22.45 2.35
N PRO A 579 24.54 23.60 2.22
CA PRO A 579 23.30 23.86 2.93
C PRO A 579 22.14 23.00 2.41
N LYS A 580 21.07 22.86 3.21
CA LYS A 580 19.83 22.21 2.75
C LYS A 580 19.14 23.00 1.64
N TRP A 581 19.06 24.31 1.83
CA TRP A 581 18.48 25.27 0.91
C TRP A 581 19.43 26.45 0.81
N TYR A 582 19.60 26.98 -0.40
CA TYR A 582 20.26 28.27 -0.56
C TYR A 582 19.46 29.35 0.19
N ARG A 583 20.17 30.17 0.96
CA ARG A 583 19.65 31.38 1.58
C ARG A 583 20.57 32.51 1.16
N GLU A 584 19.98 33.51 0.53
CA GLU A 584 20.67 34.74 0.18
C GLU A 584 21.22 35.36 1.46
N LYS A 585 22.53 35.60 1.52
CA LYS A 585 23.12 36.30 2.67
C LYS A 585 22.62 37.72 2.62
N THR A 586 21.72 38.09 3.52
CA THR A 586 21.43 39.50 3.78
C THR A 586 22.72 40.13 4.30
N VAL A 587 23.37 40.91 3.44
CA VAL A 587 24.42 41.84 3.89
C VAL A 587 23.73 42.79 4.85
N LYS A 588 23.93 42.60 6.15
CA LYS A 588 23.66 43.64 7.13
C LYS A 588 24.71 44.72 6.86
N ASN A 589 24.31 45.77 6.16
CA ASN A 589 25.05 47.04 6.16
C ASN A 589 25.12 47.59 7.57
#